data_AF-A0A1B0AJV3-F1
#
_entry.id   AF-A0A1B0AJV3-F1
#
_cell.length_a   1.000
_cell.length_b   1.000
_cell.length_c   1.000
_cell.angle_alpha   90.00
_cell.angle_beta   90.00
_cell.angle_gamma   90.00
#
_symmetry.space_group_name_H-M   'P 1'
#
loop_
_entity.id
_entity.type
_entity.pdbx_description
1 polymer ?
#
loop_
_entity_poly.entity_id
_entity_poly.type
_entity_poly.pdbx_seq_one_letter_code
_entity_poly.pdbx_strand_id
1 'polypeptide(L)'
;MEFIFECFYEDTLDKLSRSGLQDRSSRRDVLDHLNAIIGGCSDGQNMLPEEVARIAVLAAVRYHRDKKDANGDVCLMGKFHNILYIALRTCWDWGVRDSAVVVVLLEEIYACEKTFERIFLGALFGPHAPHFIAGWRSDFRDQDENTRAMVYFLHHATSLDMTLPVWIARYEQERMLKFIDIPIESCGRSSPLRVALQASAPDLLLILLRYGAEPNPPDGGSSAVIALLDKLTENGRNYLYQNVSCLQILLRNIPLIEMPYKPIIYGTRREMFFERYGRLLIDKILKKEQVYGVMSLRHLCRCRIRDLLRSNGQLPEGIDTLRLPRRLQRYIDLMEEIEGPETSSNDGSDDVKDLVKQVAMRKPKKPLKCSANNLASAEDNQNVTTPVITITSADRDVDGMDGNNDSSHNHNSNSSSTSSGSSSSSNSNGRVSNVSVTGGGDTAGIVLDKPLTI
;
A
#
# COMPACT_ATOMS: atom_id res chain seq x y z
N MET A 1 21.78 27.29 11.66
CA MET A 1 20.72 27.11 10.65
C MET A 1 19.44 26.55 11.27
N GLU A 2 19.49 25.45 12.02
CA GLU A 2 18.31 24.79 12.66
C GLU A 2 17.31 25.76 13.31
N PHE A 3 17.79 26.66 14.18
CA PHE A 3 17.01 27.73 14.82
C PHE A 3 16.15 28.57 13.88
N ILE A 4 16.55 28.77 12.61
CA ILE A 4 15.77 29.53 11.62
C ILE A 4 14.49 28.77 11.26
N PHE A 5 14.59 27.45 11.10
CA PHE A 5 13.44 26.60 10.79
C PHE A 5 12.57 26.33 12.01
N GLU A 6 13.17 26.22 13.20
CA GLU A 6 12.44 26.14 14.47
C GLU A 6 11.60 27.40 14.67
N CYS A 7 12.20 28.60 14.60
CA CYS A 7 11.45 29.86 14.64
C CYS A 7 10.40 29.93 13.52
N PHE A 8 10.71 29.53 12.28
CA PHE A 8 9.73 29.52 11.18
C PHE A 8 8.50 28.67 11.51
N TYR A 9 8.68 27.45 12.03
CA TYR A 9 7.56 26.58 12.35
C TYR A 9 6.76 27.09 13.56
N GLU A 10 7.39 27.64 14.59
CA GLU A 10 6.68 28.28 15.71
C GLU A 10 5.91 29.53 15.23
N ASP A 11 6.59 30.51 14.62
CA ASP A 11 5.99 31.75 14.15
C ASP A 11 4.87 31.52 13.12
N THR A 12 5.03 30.57 12.21
CA THR A 12 4.03 30.31 11.16
C THR A 12 2.85 29.52 11.72
N LEU A 13 3.09 28.46 12.50
CA LEU A 13 2.02 27.60 12.95
C LEU A 13 1.21 28.25 14.09
N ASP A 14 1.80 29.02 15.00
CA ASP A 14 1.03 29.65 16.08
C ASP A 14 0.05 30.71 15.59
N LYS A 15 0.34 31.35 14.45
CA LYS A 15 -0.58 32.26 13.75
C LYS A 15 -1.74 31.55 13.03
N LEU A 16 -1.67 30.22 12.84
CA LEU A 16 -2.71 29.43 12.19
C LEU A 16 -3.69 28.78 13.17
N SER A 17 -4.95 28.65 12.75
CA SER A 17 -5.97 27.84 13.43
C SER A 17 -5.61 26.35 13.37
N ARG A 18 -6.21 25.51 14.24
CA ARG A 18 -5.92 24.07 14.27
C ARG A 18 -6.21 23.37 12.93
N SER A 19 -7.18 23.85 12.15
CA SER A 19 -7.51 23.36 10.80
C SER A 19 -6.77 24.11 9.68
N GLY A 20 -5.92 25.10 9.98
CA GLY A 20 -5.31 26.00 8.98
C GLY A 20 -4.39 25.34 7.93
N LEU A 21 -4.07 24.05 8.06
CA LEU A 21 -3.34 23.26 7.06
C LEU A 21 -4.18 22.11 6.46
N GLN A 22 -5.51 22.12 6.66
CA GLN A 22 -6.42 21.13 6.06
C GLN A 22 -6.58 21.36 4.55
N ASP A 23 -6.62 22.61 4.12
CA ASP A 23 -6.74 22.99 2.71
C ASP A 23 -5.40 23.04 1.98
N ARG A 24 -5.43 22.63 0.71
CA ARG A 24 -4.25 22.59 -0.16
C ARG A 24 -3.66 23.97 -0.45
N SER A 25 -4.49 25.01 -0.52
CA SER A 25 -4.04 26.41 -0.66
C SER A 25 -3.15 26.81 0.50
N SER A 26 -3.66 26.72 1.72
CA SER A 26 -2.94 27.13 2.94
C SER A 26 -1.65 26.34 3.16
N ARG A 27 -1.63 25.04 2.82
CA ARG A 27 -0.38 24.26 2.80
C ARG A 27 0.60 24.75 1.75
N ARG A 28 0.11 25.10 0.55
CA ARG A 28 0.95 25.65 -0.52
C ARG A 28 1.52 27.01 -0.14
N ASP A 29 0.75 27.89 0.49
CA ASP A 29 1.23 29.21 0.92
C ASP A 29 2.40 29.07 1.93
N VAL A 30 2.31 28.09 2.84
CA VAL A 30 3.39 27.73 3.79
C VAL A 30 4.59 27.08 3.08
N LEU A 31 4.36 26.21 2.08
CA LEU A 31 5.42 25.61 1.27
C LEU A 31 6.18 26.65 0.43
N ASP A 32 5.47 27.56 -0.24
CA ASP A 32 6.08 28.58 -1.10
C ASP A 32 6.91 29.57 -0.24
N HIS A 33 6.50 29.86 1.00
CA HIS A 33 7.32 30.60 1.98
C HIS A 33 8.53 29.79 2.49
N LEU A 34 8.36 28.51 2.86
CA LEU A 34 9.45 27.64 3.29
C LEU A 34 10.51 27.45 2.20
N ASN A 35 10.08 27.28 0.95
CA ASN A 35 10.95 27.16 -0.21
C ASN A 35 11.78 28.44 -0.44
N ALA A 36 11.20 29.63 -0.22
CA ALA A 36 11.94 30.89 -0.27
C ALA A 36 13.02 30.97 0.84
N ILE A 37 12.72 30.50 2.05
CA ILE A 37 13.69 30.44 3.17
C ILE A 37 14.82 29.44 2.88
N ILE A 38 14.50 28.25 2.33
CA ILE A 38 15.49 27.24 1.95
C ILE A 38 16.45 27.79 0.88
N GLY A 39 15.91 28.43 -0.16
CA GLY A 39 16.72 29.10 -1.19
C GLY A 39 17.64 30.19 -0.61
N GLY A 40 17.07 31.14 0.14
CA GLY A 40 17.84 32.23 0.76
C GLY A 40 18.90 31.75 1.77
N CYS A 41 18.65 30.65 2.50
CA CYS A 41 19.63 30.04 3.39
C CYS A 41 20.74 29.31 2.62
N SER A 42 20.41 28.66 1.50
CA SER A 42 21.37 27.99 0.61
C SER A 42 22.33 29.00 -0.02
N ASP A 43 21.80 30.07 -0.62
CA ASP A 43 22.60 31.16 -1.19
C ASP A 43 23.43 31.87 -0.11
N GLY A 44 22.79 32.26 1.00
CA GLY A 44 23.41 33.06 2.06
C GLY A 44 24.46 32.34 2.92
N GLN A 45 24.45 31.01 2.96
CA GLN A 45 25.45 30.20 3.69
C GLN A 45 26.32 29.34 2.75
N ASN A 46 26.15 29.47 1.42
CA ASN A 46 26.87 28.71 0.40
C ASN A 46 26.82 27.17 0.66
N MET A 47 25.63 26.68 0.99
CA MET A 47 25.33 25.26 1.22
C MET A 47 24.45 24.71 0.10
N LEU A 48 24.47 23.40 -0.15
CA LEU A 48 23.59 22.82 -1.17
C LEU A 48 22.12 22.93 -0.72
N PRO A 49 21.16 23.30 -1.61
CA PRO A 49 19.77 23.48 -1.21
C PRO A 49 19.15 22.23 -0.57
N GLU A 50 19.60 21.06 -1.01
CA GLU A 50 19.26 19.75 -0.45
C GLU A 50 19.65 19.61 1.04
N GLU A 51 20.83 20.08 1.44
CA GLU A 51 21.32 20.02 2.82
C GLU A 51 20.50 20.93 3.73
N VAL A 52 20.08 22.09 3.19
CA VAL A 52 19.21 23.06 3.86
C VAL A 52 17.78 22.50 4.00
N ALA A 53 17.24 21.89 2.95
CA ALA A 53 15.93 21.22 2.97
C ALA A 53 15.91 20.04 3.95
N ARG A 54 16.98 19.25 4.01
CA ARG A 54 17.17 18.17 4.99
C ARG A 54 17.12 18.68 6.44
N ILE A 55 17.71 19.85 6.70
CA ILE A 55 17.64 20.52 8.01
C ILE A 55 16.22 21.01 8.31
N ALA A 56 15.53 21.61 7.33
CA ALA A 56 14.14 22.05 7.47
C ALA A 56 13.17 20.89 7.77
N VAL A 57 13.37 19.73 7.13
CA VAL A 57 12.60 18.51 7.36
C VAL A 57 12.82 17.96 8.77
N LEU A 58 14.07 17.91 9.24
CA LEU A 58 14.38 17.49 10.61
C LEU A 58 13.78 18.44 11.66
N ALA A 59 13.82 19.75 11.43
CA ALA A 59 13.18 20.73 12.31
C ALA A 59 11.65 20.57 12.36
N ALA A 60 10.99 20.20 11.25
CA ALA A 60 9.55 19.90 11.23
C ALA A 60 9.21 18.63 12.04
N VAL A 61 10.04 17.58 11.95
CA VAL A 61 9.89 16.36 12.75
C VAL A 61 10.13 16.63 14.25
N ARG A 62 11.13 17.46 14.59
CA ARG A 62 11.35 17.91 15.98
C ARG A 62 10.14 18.67 16.51
N TYR A 63 9.70 19.72 15.81
CA TYR A 63 8.51 20.49 16.20
C TYR A 63 7.28 19.59 16.44
N HIS A 64 7.04 18.61 15.56
CA HIS A 64 5.94 17.65 15.77
C HIS A 64 6.11 16.85 17.07
N ARG A 65 7.30 16.31 17.33
CA ARG A 65 7.62 15.59 18.58
C ARG A 65 7.45 16.50 19.80
N ASP A 66 8.06 17.68 19.80
CA ASP A 66 8.00 18.62 20.93
C ASP A 66 6.54 18.98 21.31
N LYS A 67 5.63 19.17 20.34
CA LYS A 67 4.21 19.46 20.59
C LYS A 67 3.36 18.19 20.90
N LYS A 68 3.85 16.99 20.59
CA LYS A 68 3.23 15.68 20.89
C LYS A 68 3.61 15.20 22.29
N ASP A 69 4.90 15.26 22.61
CA ASP A 69 5.48 14.89 23.91
C ASP A 69 4.94 15.84 25.00
N ALA A 70 4.84 17.15 24.72
CA ALA A 70 4.15 18.13 25.58
C ALA A 70 2.63 17.89 25.73
N ASN A 71 2.04 16.99 24.93
CA ASN A 71 0.65 16.56 25.01
C ASN A 71 0.54 15.07 25.49
N GLY A 72 1.57 14.56 26.19
CA GLY A 72 1.58 13.21 26.75
C GLY A 72 1.73 12.12 25.69
N ASP A 73 2.68 12.29 24.78
CA ASP A 73 3.01 11.45 23.62
C ASP A 73 1.88 11.28 22.57
N VAL A 74 0.73 11.93 22.77
CA VAL A 74 -0.42 11.92 21.87
C VAL A 74 -0.33 13.09 20.88
N CYS A 75 -0.38 12.82 19.58
CA CYS A 75 -0.32 13.89 18.58
C CYS A 75 -1.58 14.76 18.56
N LEU A 76 -1.38 16.08 18.52
CA LEU A 76 -2.44 17.10 18.50
C LEU A 76 -3.23 17.19 17.19
N MET A 77 -2.84 16.47 16.13
CA MET A 77 -3.48 16.49 14.79
C MET A 77 -3.58 17.90 14.18
N GLY A 78 -4.22 18.04 13.01
CA GLY A 78 -4.40 19.33 12.35
C GLY A 78 -3.07 20.00 12.02
N LYS A 79 -2.93 21.31 12.24
CA LYS A 79 -1.71 22.08 11.92
C LYS A 79 -0.41 21.45 12.45
N PHE A 80 -0.45 20.84 13.64
CA PHE A 80 0.72 20.26 14.30
C PHE A 80 1.20 18.97 13.61
N HIS A 81 0.29 18.20 13.02
CA HIS A 81 0.59 16.97 12.30
C HIS A 81 0.80 17.19 10.80
N ASN A 82 0.00 18.09 10.21
CA ASN A 82 0.04 18.40 8.78
C ASN A 82 1.39 19.02 8.36
N ILE A 83 2.19 19.54 9.30
CA ILE A 83 3.57 19.97 9.03
C ILE A 83 4.48 18.80 8.57
N LEU A 84 4.18 17.55 8.96
CA LEU A 84 4.88 16.39 8.41
C LEU A 84 4.61 16.21 6.91
N TYR A 85 3.45 16.64 6.41
CA TYR A 85 3.14 16.64 4.97
C TYR A 85 3.75 17.83 4.23
N ILE A 86 3.95 18.98 4.90
CA ILE A 86 4.80 20.07 4.41
C ILE A 86 6.24 19.57 4.25
N ALA A 87 6.78 18.89 5.27
CA ALA A 87 8.12 18.29 5.23
C ALA A 87 8.23 17.21 4.14
N LEU A 88 7.21 16.35 3.98
CA LEU A 88 7.17 15.32 2.94
C LEU A 88 7.22 15.93 1.54
N ARG A 89 6.46 17.00 1.31
CA ARG A 89 6.52 17.75 0.05
C ARG A 89 7.89 18.43 -0.15
N THR A 90 8.48 18.97 0.93
CA THR A 90 9.81 19.60 0.94
C THR A 90 10.92 18.60 0.56
N CYS A 91 10.88 17.36 1.08
CA CYS A 91 11.79 16.28 0.68
C CYS A 91 11.78 16.07 -0.84
N TRP A 92 10.59 16.00 -1.43
CA TRP A 92 10.40 15.81 -2.87
C TRP A 92 10.85 17.01 -3.71
N ASP A 93 10.47 18.24 -3.33
CA ASP A 93 10.77 19.45 -4.09
C ASP A 93 12.27 19.76 -4.18
N TRP A 94 13.03 19.43 -3.13
CA TRP A 94 14.48 19.64 -3.06
C TRP A 94 15.31 18.37 -3.28
N GLY A 95 14.68 17.20 -3.43
CA GLY A 95 15.33 15.93 -3.75
C GLY A 95 16.29 15.41 -2.67
N VAL A 96 15.86 15.40 -1.41
CA VAL A 96 16.70 15.03 -0.25
C VAL A 96 17.18 13.56 -0.32
N ARG A 97 18.44 13.33 -0.69
CA ARG A 97 19.00 11.98 -0.90
C ARG A 97 19.25 11.19 0.38
N ASP A 98 19.21 11.84 1.54
CA ASP A 98 19.41 11.21 2.86
C ASP A 98 18.20 10.32 3.23
N SER A 99 18.27 9.04 2.86
CA SER A 99 17.22 8.06 3.16
C SER A 99 16.91 7.94 4.66
N ALA A 100 17.86 8.22 5.57
CA ALA A 100 17.59 8.15 7.00
C ALA A 100 16.66 9.27 7.44
N VAL A 101 16.84 10.49 6.92
CA VAL A 101 15.94 11.62 7.18
C VAL A 101 14.56 11.39 6.56
N VAL A 102 14.49 10.82 5.36
CA VAL A 102 13.21 10.49 4.72
C VAL A 102 12.48 9.37 5.49
N VAL A 103 13.18 8.32 5.94
CA VAL A 103 12.57 7.25 6.74
C VAL A 103 12.12 7.75 8.10
N VAL A 104 12.90 8.55 8.83
CA VAL A 104 12.50 9.15 10.11
C VAL A 104 11.22 9.99 10.00
N LEU A 105 11.03 10.69 8.88
CA LEU A 105 9.78 11.41 8.59
C LEU A 105 8.59 10.45 8.35
N LEU A 106 8.80 9.38 7.59
CA LEU A 106 7.77 8.37 7.32
C LEU A 106 7.40 7.59 8.60
N GLU A 107 8.37 7.27 9.45
CA GLU A 107 8.15 6.68 10.78
C GLU A 107 7.28 7.58 11.66
N GLU A 108 7.54 8.89 11.69
CA GLU A 108 6.75 9.83 12.50
C GLU A 108 5.31 9.96 11.98
N ILE A 109 5.11 10.00 10.67
CA ILE A 109 3.77 9.96 10.04
C ILE A 109 3.03 8.66 10.45
N TYR A 110 3.70 7.51 10.33
CA TYR A 110 3.12 6.21 10.67
C TYR A 110 2.87 6.03 12.17
N ALA A 111 3.69 6.64 13.02
CA ALA A 111 3.51 6.63 14.47
C ALA A 111 2.13 7.13 14.86
N CYS A 112 1.60 8.11 14.12
CA CYS A 112 0.29 8.71 14.35
C CYS A 112 -0.84 8.14 13.46
N GLU A 113 -0.63 7.96 12.14
CA GLU A 113 -1.73 7.59 11.22
C GLU A 113 -1.90 6.08 11.00
N LYS A 114 -0.87 5.25 11.26
CA LYS A 114 -0.85 3.80 10.94
C LYS A 114 -1.12 3.45 9.47
N THR A 115 -1.00 4.42 8.55
CA THR A 115 -1.12 4.23 7.10
C THR A 115 -0.25 5.24 6.35
N PHE A 116 -0.10 5.04 5.04
CA PHE A 116 0.54 5.96 4.11
C PHE A 116 -0.39 6.37 2.95
N GLU A 117 -1.71 6.25 3.13
CA GLU A 117 -2.69 6.47 2.07
C GLU A 117 -2.56 7.81 1.33
N ARG A 118 -2.16 8.90 2.00
CA ARG A 118 -1.95 10.21 1.35
C ARG A 118 -0.80 10.23 0.33
N ILE A 119 0.13 9.27 0.39
CA ILE A 119 1.18 9.06 -0.63
C ILE A 119 0.62 8.24 -1.80
N PHE A 120 -0.08 7.14 -1.51
CA PHE A 120 -0.54 6.19 -2.53
C PHE A 120 -1.81 6.63 -3.28
N LEU A 121 -2.82 7.17 -2.62
CA LEU A 121 -4.12 7.52 -3.21
C LEU A 121 -3.97 8.52 -4.37
N GLY A 122 -3.04 9.48 -4.25
CA GLY A 122 -2.77 10.47 -5.29
C GLY A 122 -2.12 9.88 -6.54
N ALA A 123 -1.36 8.79 -6.42
CA ALA A 123 -0.79 8.06 -7.55
C ALA A 123 -1.83 7.11 -8.17
N LEU A 124 -2.62 6.42 -7.33
CA LEU A 124 -3.66 5.48 -7.75
C LEU A 124 -4.84 6.16 -8.47
N PHE A 125 -5.30 7.30 -7.97
CA PHE A 125 -6.55 7.96 -8.39
C PHE A 125 -6.38 9.43 -8.80
N GLY A 126 -5.14 9.90 -8.96
CA GLY A 126 -4.83 11.28 -9.30
C GLY A 126 -5.06 12.29 -8.16
N PRO A 127 -4.84 13.59 -8.39
CA PRO A 127 -4.72 14.59 -7.33
C PRO A 127 -6.05 15.07 -6.72
N HIS A 128 -7.20 14.49 -7.10
CA HIS A 128 -8.54 15.01 -6.71
C HIS A 128 -9.42 13.96 -6.03
N ALA A 129 -9.46 12.71 -6.51
CA ALA A 129 -10.18 11.62 -5.84
C ALA A 129 -9.80 11.42 -4.34
N PRO A 130 -8.55 11.61 -3.89
CA PRO A 130 -8.20 11.49 -2.47
C PRO A 130 -9.01 12.40 -1.52
N HIS A 131 -9.54 13.53 -2.01
CA HIS A 131 -10.39 14.41 -1.21
C HIS A 131 -11.77 13.77 -0.92
N PHE A 132 -12.33 13.03 -1.87
CA PHE A 132 -13.59 12.30 -1.69
C PHE A 132 -13.42 10.98 -0.93
N ILE A 133 -12.22 10.38 -1.01
CA ILE A 133 -11.90 9.08 -0.40
C ILE A 133 -11.44 9.22 1.06
N ALA A 134 -10.61 10.22 1.35
CA ALA A 134 -9.92 10.39 2.64
C ALA A 134 -9.95 11.85 3.17
N GLY A 135 -10.84 12.70 2.64
CA GLY A 135 -10.93 14.13 2.99
C GLY A 135 -9.78 15.01 2.49
N TRP A 136 -8.63 14.42 2.13
CA TRP A 136 -7.39 15.13 1.84
C TRP A 136 -7.12 15.30 0.34
N ARG A 137 -6.97 16.54 -0.14
CA ARG A 137 -6.52 16.79 -1.52
C ARG A 137 -4.99 16.70 -1.60
N SER A 138 -4.45 15.87 -2.50
CA SER A 138 -3.00 15.72 -2.72
C SER A 138 -2.34 17.05 -3.09
N ASP A 139 -1.15 17.29 -2.55
CA ASP A 139 -0.35 18.49 -2.77
C ASP A 139 0.41 18.47 -4.11
N PHE A 140 0.61 17.29 -4.71
CA PHE A 140 1.21 17.12 -6.04
C PHE A 140 0.24 17.54 -7.16
N ARG A 141 0.76 18.10 -8.26
CA ARG A 141 -0.01 18.77 -9.32
C ARG A 141 -0.89 17.82 -10.11
N ASP A 142 -0.32 16.69 -10.54
CA ASP A 142 -0.91 15.71 -11.46
C ASP A 142 -0.56 14.27 -11.06
N GLN A 143 -1.23 13.29 -11.67
CA GLN A 143 -1.04 11.87 -11.33
C GLN A 143 0.40 11.38 -11.62
N ASP A 144 1.06 11.93 -12.65
CA ASP A 144 2.45 11.60 -12.96
C ASP A 144 3.39 12.10 -11.85
N GLU A 145 3.18 13.30 -11.31
CA GLU A 145 3.96 13.83 -10.18
C GLU A 145 3.71 13.03 -8.90
N ASN A 146 2.45 12.68 -8.59
CA ASN A 146 2.15 11.77 -7.49
C ASN A 146 2.87 10.43 -7.66
N THR A 147 2.89 9.88 -8.87
CA THR A 147 3.54 8.59 -9.17
C THR A 147 5.07 8.67 -9.01
N ARG A 148 5.71 9.76 -9.45
CA ARG A 148 7.15 9.97 -9.24
C ARG A 148 7.49 10.21 -7.77
N ALA A 149 6.65 10.94 -7.03
CA ALA A 149 6.82 11.15 -5.59
C ALA A 149 6.66 9.84 -4.81
N MET A 150 5.64 9.03 -5.12
CA MET A 150 5.50 7.67 -4.59
C MET A 150 6.77 6.85 -4.84
N VAL A 151 7.30 6.85 -6.07
CA VAL A 151 8.57 6.17 -6.42
C VAL A 151 9.78 6.67 -5.62
N TYR A 152 9.85 7.97 -5.31
CA TYR A 152 10.88 8.54 -4.44
C TYR A 152 10.78 8.01 -3.00
N PHE A 153 9.58 7.99 -2.39
CA PHE A 153 9.42 7.44 -1.03
C PHE A 153 9.64 5.92 -1.00
N LEU A 154 9.23 5.19 -2.04
CA LEU A 154 9.54 3.77 -2.23
C LEU A 154 11.05 3.52 -2.27
N HIS A 155 11.81 4.32 -3.03
CA HIS A 155 13.28 4.25 -3.04
C HIS A 155 13.85 4.40 -1.63
N HIS A 156 13.58 5.51 -0.94
CA HIS A 156 14.19 5.77 0.37
C HIS A 156 13.80 4.76 1.46
N ALA A 157 12.53 4.31 1.46
CA ALA A 157 12.06 3.28 2.37
C ALA A 157 12.75 1.94 2.11
N THR A 158 12.90 1.54 0.85
CA THR A 158 13.54 0.27 0.50
C THR A 158 15.06 0.30 0.67
N SER A 159 15.74 1.44 0.48
CA SER A 159 17.19 1.59 0.74
C SER A 159 17.62 1.22 2.17
N LEU A 160 16.70 1.32 3.14
CA LEU A 160 16.92 1.00 4.56
C LEU A 160 16.08 -0.20 5.06
N ASP A 161 15.51 -0.96 4.13
CA ASP A 161 14.52 -2.03 4.32
C ASP A 161 13.43 -1.72 5.38
N MET A 162 12.85 -0.52 5.28
CA MET A 162 11.87 0.02 6.22
C MET A 162 10.66 -0.92 6.38
N THR A 163 10.54 -1.50 7.58
CA THR A 163 9.40 -2.33 7.99
C THR A 163 8.75 -1.76 9.25
N LEU A 164 7.43 -1.87 9.32
CA LEU A 164 6.60 -1.28 10.38
C LEU A 164 5.56 -2.29 10.89
N PRO A 165 5.19 -2.23 12.19
CA PRO A 165 4.23 -3.13 12.79
C PRO A 165 2.79 -2.76 12.39
N VAL A 166 2.06 -3.70 11.78
CA VAL A 166 0.69 -3.56 11.29
C VAL A 166 -0.21 -4.64 11.90
N TRP A 167 -1.37 -4.27 12.45
CA TRP A 167 -2.38 -5.22 12.91
C TRP A 167 -3.23 -5.77 11.76
N ILE A 168 -3.15 -7.09 11.54
CA ILE A 168 -3.83 -7.78 10.42
C ILE A 168 -4.98 -8.63 10.94
N ALA A 169 -6.20 -8.14 10.76
CA ALA A 169 -7.42 -8.72 11.35
C ALA A 169 -7.63 -10.22 11.02
N ARG A 170 -7.33 -10.68 9.78
CA ARG A 170 -7.45 -12.11 9.41
C ARG A 170 -6.64 -13.05 10.31
N TYR A 171 -5.52 -12.58 10.85
CA TYR A 171 -4.59 -13.41 11.61
C TYR A 171 -4.61 -13.11 13.11
N GLU A 172 -5.43 -12.15 13.55
CA GLU A 172 -5.54 -11.68 14.95
C GLU A 172 -4.17 -11.40 15.61
N GLN A 173 -3.25 -10.84 14.81
CA GLN A 173 -1.89 -10.53 15.24
C GLN A 173 -1.33 -9.30 14.52
N GLU A 174 -0.31 -8.72 15.16
CA GLU A 174 0.59 -7.76 14.53
C GLU A 174 1.64 -8.49 13.65
N ARG A 175 2.07 -7.83 12.56
CA ARG A 175 3.16 -8.28 11.68
C ARG A 175 3.98 -7.09 11.18
N MET A 176 5.28 -7.30 11.03
CA MET A 176 6.15 -6.34 10.34
C MET A 176 5.89 -6.41 8.83
N LEU A 177 5.39 -5.31 8.25
CA LEU A 177 5.20 -5.15 6.81
C LEU A 177 6.16 -4.09 6.27
N LYS A 178 6.61 -4.25 5.02
CA LYS A 178 7.40 -3.21 4.32
C LYS A 178 6.52 -2.01 4.02
N PHE A 179 7.09 -0.81 3.98
CA PHE A 179 6.41 0.45 3.62
C PHE A 179 5.41 0.32 2.44
N ILE A 180 5.80 -0.43 1.41
CA ILE A 180 5.02 -0.66 0.18
C ILE A 180 3.77 -1.55 0.35
N ASP A 181 3.74 -2.41 1.36
CA ASP A 181 2.65 -3.37 1.61
C ASP A 181 1.67 -2.89 2.69
N ILE A 182 1.92 -1.73 3.31
CA ILE A 182 1.07 -1.18 4.39
C ILE A 182 -0.32 -0.82 3.85
N PRO A 183 -1.40 -1.32 4.48
CA PRO A 183 -2.78 -1.04 4.09
C PRO A 183 -3.15 0.44 3.91
N ILE A 184 -3.98 0.68 2.90
CA ILE A 184 -4.71 1.92 2.68
C ILE A 184 -6.05 1.79 3.44
N GLU A 185 -6.18 2.49 4.57
CA GLU A 185 -7.35 2.39 5.46
C GLU A 185 -8.64 2.77 4.72
N SER A 186 -8.61 3.90 3.99
CA SER A 186 -9.72 4.40 3.18
C SER A 186 -10.16 3.46 2.04
N CYS A 187 -9.38 2.42 1.71
CA CYS A 187 -9.68 1.41 0.70
C CYS A 187 -9.93 0.03 1.33
N GLY A 188 -10.64 0.01 2.47
CA GLY A 188 -11.04 -1.21 3.17
C GLY A 188 -9.86 -2.00 3.73
N ARG A 189 -8.79 -1.30 4.14
CA ARG A 189 -7.50 -1.88 4.58
C ARG A 189 -6.83 -2.77 3.52
N SER A 190 -7.06 -2.49 2.24
CA SER A 190 -6.37 -3.17 1.12
C SER A 190 -4.94 -2.67 0.97
N SER A 191 -4.02 -3.56 0.57
CA SER A 191 -2.65 -3.18 0.17
C SER A 191 -2.64 -2.28 -1.09
N PRO A 192 -1.64 -1.40 -1.28
CA PRO A 192 -1.52 -0.58 -2.50
C PRO A 192 -1.51 -1.41 -3.79
N LEU A 193 -0.91 -2.62 -3.76
CA LEU A 193 -0.93 -3.56 -4.87
C LEU A 193 -2.35 -4.05 -5.20
N ARG A 194 -3.15 -4.41 -4.19
CA ARG A 194 -4.55 -4.82 -4.40
C ARG A 194 -5.40 -3.68 -4.96
N VAL A 195 -5.20 -2.45 -4.48
CA VAL A 195 -5.92 -1.27 -4.99
C VAL A 195 -5.54 -0.98 -6.45
N ALA A 196 -4.26 -1.13 -6.84
CA ALA A 196 -3.84 -1.01 -8.25
C ALA A 196 -4.50 -2.06 -9.17
N LEU A 197 -4.72 -3.29 -8.67
CA LEU A 197 -5.44 -4.34 -9.41
C LEU A 197 -6.94 -4.06 -9.54
N GLN A 198 -7.58 -3.53 -8.49
CA GLN A 198 -8.98 -3.09 -8.52
C GLN A 198 -9.15 -1.94 -9.53
N ALA A 199 -8.30 -0.91 -9.44
CA ALA A 199 -8.25 0.23 -10.36
C ALA A 199 -7.87 -0.12 -11.81
N SER A 200 -7.41 -1.35 -12.08
CA SER A 200 -6.95 -1.80 -13.41
C SER A 200 -5.74 -0.99 -13.92
N ALA A 201 -4.78 -0.70 -13.04
CA ALA A 201 -3.63 0.17 -13.32
C ALA A 201 -2.32 -0.65 -13.52
N PRO A 202 -2.03 -1.19 -14.73
CA PRO A 202 -0.89 -2.07 -14.95
C PRO A 202 0.47 -1.40 -14.73
N ASP A 203 0.60 -0.10 -15.03
CA ASP A 203 1.86 0.64 -14.85
C ASP A 203 2.21 0.82 -13.37
N LEU A 204 1.21 1.15 -12.53
CA LEU A 204 1.38 1.24 -11.08
C LEU A 204 1.65 -0.14 -10.47
N LEU A 205 0.94 -1.18 -10.92
CA LEU A 205 1.21 -2.56 -10.51
C LEU A 205 2.65 -2.97 -10.84
N LEU A 206 3.15 -2.63 -12.03
CA LEU A 206 4.53 -2.92 -12.44
C LEU A 206 5.54 -2.16 -11.58
N ILE A 207 5.29 -0.88 -11.27
CA ILE A 207 6.12 -0.09 -10.35
C ILE A 207 6.15 -0.74 -8.97
N LEU A 208 4.99 -1.05 -8.39
CA LEU A 208 4.90 -1.63 -7.04
C LEU A 208 5.63 -2.98 -6.96
N LEU A 209 5.41 -3.87 -7.94
CA LEU A 209 6.12 -5.15 -8.00
C LEU A 209 7.64 -4.96 -8.23
N ARG A 210 8.08 -3.97 -9.01
CA ARG A 210 9.53 -3.67 -9.18
C ARG A 210 10.19 -3.19 -7.89
N TYR A 211 9.49 -2.41 -7.07
CA TYR A 211 9.92 -2.03 -5.71
C TYR A 211 9.68 -3.11 -4.63
N GLY A 212 9.20 -4.29 -5.03
CA GLY A 212 9.14 -5.46 -4.15
C GLY A 212 7.86 -5.61 -3.34
N ALA A 213 6.73 -5.03 -3.77
CA ALA A 213 5.42 -5.36 -3.21
C ALA A 213 5.15 -6.88 -3.27
N GLU A 214 4.47 -7.41 -2.26
CA GLU A 214 4.19 -8.85 -2.16
C GLU A 214 3.07 -9.27 -3.15
N PRO A 215 3.31 -10.19 -4.11
CA PRO A 215 2.32 -10.58 -5.11
C PRO A 215 1.04 -11.22 -4.55
N ASN A 216 1.08 -11.82 -3.36
CA ASN A 216 -0.09 -12.22 -2.58
C ASN A 216 -0.07 -11.45 -1.25
N PRO A 217 -0.51 -10.19 -1.24
CA PRO A 217 -0.28 -9.29 -0.12
C PRO A 217 -0.97 -9.78 1.16
N PRO A 218 -0.37 -9.60 2.35
CA PRO A 218 -0.88 -10.13 3.61
C PRO A 218 -2.10 -9.36 4.17
N ASP A 219 -2.74 -8.52 3.37
CA ASP A 219 -3.85 -7.60 3.73
C ASP A 219 -5.19 -8.28 4.12
N GLY A 220 -5.19 -9.60 4.33
CA GLY A 220 -6.37 -10.35 4.73
C GLY A 220 -7.38 -10.64 3.61
N GLY A 221 -7.15 -10.18 2.37
CA GLY A 221 -8.04 -10.43 1.24
C GLY A 221 -7.94 -11.85 0.64
N SER A 222 -8.68 -12.11 -0.44
CA SER A 222 -8.48 -13.28 -1.31
C SER A 222 -7.14 -13.19 -2.06
N SER A 223 -6.64 -14.29 -2.65
CA SER A 223 -5.44 -14.22 -3.50
C SER A 223 -5.64 -13.19 -4.63
N ALA A 224 -4.67 -12.30 -4.80
CA ALA A 224 -4.72 -11.20 -5.76
C ALA A 224 -4.85 -11.71 -7.22
N VAL A 225 -4.27 -12.89 -7.50
CA VAL A 225 -4.41 -13.57 -8.80
C VAL A 225 -5.84 -14.03 -9.01
N ILE A 226 -6.42 -14.74 -8.03
CA ILE A 226 -7.77 -15.32 -8.13
C ILE A 226 -8.83 -14.22 -8.28
N ALA A 227 -8.74 -13.14 -7.49
CA ALA A 227 -9.62 -11.98 -7.63
C ALA A 227 -9.58 -11.35 -9.03
N LEU A 228 -8.43 -11.37 -9.70
CA LEU A 228 -8.29 -10.87 -11.06
C LEU A 228 -8.76 -11.88 -12.13
N LEU A 229 -8.62 -13.18 -11.90
CA LEU A 229 -9.22 -14.20 -12.76
C LEU A 229 -10.75 -14.10 -12.73
N ASP A 230 -11.34 -13.91 -11.55
CA ASP A 230 -12.78 -13.69 -11.38
C ASP A 230 -13.26 -12.44 -12.17
N LYS A 231 -12.60 -11.29 -11.95
CA LYS A 231 -12.82 -10.02 -12.68
C LYS A 231 -12.68 -10.14 -14.22
N LEU A 232 -11.89 -11.10 -14.69
CA LEU A 232 -11.77 -11.41 -16.12
C LEU A 232 -12.90 -12.32 -16.63
N THR A 233 -13.44 -13.20 -15.79
CA THR A 233 -14.57 -14.08 -16.14
C THR A 233 -15.95 -13.41 -16.07
N GLU A 234 -16.13 -12.38 -15.24
CA GLU A 234 -17.38 -11.60 -15.10
C GLU A 234 -17.94 -11.14 -16.46
N ASN A 235 -17.07 -10.59 -17.33
CA ASN A 235 -17.44 -10.09 -18.66
C ASN A 235 -17.40 -11.18 -19.75
N GLY A 236 -17.40 -12.46 -19.36
CA GLY A 236 -17.52 -13.63 -20.22
C GLY A 236 -16.31 -13.90 -21.13
N ARG A 237 -16.21 -13.13 -22.22
CA ARG A 237 -15.12 -13.13 -23.21
C ARG A 237 -14.65 -11.72 -23.61
N ASN A 238 -15.27 -10.66 -23.09
CA ASN A 238 -14.86 -9.29 -23.33
C ASN A 238 -13.78 -8.88 -22.32
N TYR A 239 -12.56 -9.37 -22.51
CA TYR A 239 -11.45 -9.20 -21.58
C TYR A 239 -10.84 -7.80 -21.70
N LEU A 240 -11.05 -6.95 -20.70
CA LEU A 240 -10.43 -5.62 -20.63
C LEU A 240 -8.90 -5.73 -20.66
N TYR A 241 -8.26 -5.10 -21.65
CA TYR A 241 -6.81 -5.17 -21.88
C TYR A 241 -5.98 -4.84 -20.64
N GLN A 242 -6.42 -3.87 -19.84
CA GLN A 242 -5.79 -3.48 -18.57
C GLN A 242 -5.80 -4.63 -17.55
N ASN A 243 -6.92 -5.35 -17.39
CA ASN A 243 -7.00 -6.51 -16.50
C ASN A 243 -6.10 -7.66 -16.99
N VAL A 244 -6.05 -7.90 -18.32
CA VAL A 244 -5.14 -8.90 -18.92
C VAL A 244 -3.68 -8.51 -18.71
N SER A 245 -3.34 -7.24 -18.86
CA SER A 245 -1.99 -6.70 -18.62
C SER A 245 -1.60 -6.85 -17.14
N CYS A 246 -2.50 -6.49 -16.22
CA CYS A 246 -2.31 -6.71 -14.79
C CYS A 246 -2.06 -8.19 -14.47
N LEU A 247 -2.82 -9.11 -15.07
CA LEU A 247 -2.64 -10.55 -14.87
C LEU A 247 -1.27 -10.98 -15.37
N GLN A 248 -0.92 -10.63 -16.60
CA GLN A 248 0.39 -10.96 -17.16
C GLN A 248 1.54 -10.45 -16.29
N ILE A 249 1.47 -9.22 -15.76
CA ILE A 249 2.49 -8.63 -14.88
C ILE A 249 2.56 -9.37 -13.53
N LEU A 250 1.41 -9.71 -12.93
CA LEU A 250 1.36 -10.44 -11.67
C LEU A 250 1.91 -11.87 -11.81
N LEU A 251 1.55 -12.57 -12.89
CA LEU A 251 2.06 -13.91 -13.21
C LEU A 251 3.57 -13.93 -13.52
N ARG A 252 4.23 -12.79 -13.76
CA ARG A 252 5.70 -12.75 -13.87
C ARG A 252 6.40 -13.00 -12.53
N ASN A 253 5.71 -12.76 -11.41
CA ASN A 253 6.24 -12.74 -10.05
C ASN A 253 5.92 -13.98 -9.23
N ILE A 254 4.88 -14.76 -9.59
CA ILE A 254 4.49 -15.98 -8.88
C ILE A 254 4.86 -17.24 -9.68
N PRO A 255 5.47 -18.26 -9.05
CA PRO A 255 5.92 -19.46 -9.77
C PRO A 255 4.76 -20.33 -10.27
N LEU A 256 3.66 -20.40 -9.53
CA LEU A 256 2.44 -21.16 -9.86
C LEU A 256 1.22 -20.46 -9.27
N ILE A 257 0.04 -20.61 -9.89
CA ILE A 257 -1.24 -20.20 -9.32
C ILE A 257 -1.71 -21.27 -8.33
N GLU A 258 -1.95 -20.89 -7.08
CA GLU A 258 -2.58 -21.79 -6.11
C GLU A 258 -4.07 -21.97 -6.44
N MET A 259 -4.48 -23.18 -6.83
CA MET A 259 -5.89 -23.50 -7.12
C MET A 259 -6.72 -23.44 -5.81
N PRO A 260 -7.68 -22.51 -5.66
CA PRO A 260 -8.20 -22.09 -4.35
C PRO A 260 -9.30 -23.01 -3.77
N TYR A 261 -9.11 -24.34 -3.86
CA TYR A 261 -10.11 -25.34 -3.48
C TYR A 261 -9.50 -26.50 -2.69
N LYS A 262 -10.17 -26.86 -1.58
CA LYS A 262 -10.24 -28.24 -1.07
C LYS A 262 -11.29 -28.97 -1.94
N PRO A 263 -11.18 -30.30 -2.23
CA PRO A 263 -10.41 -31.32 -1.54
C PRO A 263 -8.96 -31.47 -2.01
N ILE A 264 -8.22 -32.37 -1.36
CA ILE A 264 -6.79 -32.65 -1.60
C ILE A 264 -6.53 -33.25 -3.00
N ILE A 265 -7.54 -33.88 -3.62
CA ILE A 265 -7.41 -34.61 -4.89
C ILE A 265 -7.15 -33.65 -6.07
N TYR A 266 -5.98 -33.80 -6.69
CA TYR A 266 -5.52 -32.95 -7.79
C TYR A 266 -6.45 -32.92 -9.02
N GLY A 267 -7.01 -34.08 -9.41
CA GLY A 267 -7.95 -34.17 -10.54
C GLY A 267 -9.16 -33.25 -10.35
N THR A 268 -9.83 -33.36 -9.20
CA THR A 268 -10.99 -32.54 -8.85
C THR A 268 -10.64 -31.04 -8.78
N ARG A 269 -9.48 -30.66 -8.21
CA ARG A 269 -9.02 -29.26 -8.20
C ARG A 269 -8.82 -28.70 -9.61
N ARG A 270 -8.22 -29.50 -10.51
CA ARG A 270 -8.02 -29.16 -11.93
C ARG A 270 -9.35 -29.04 -12.67
N GLU A 271 -10.30 -29.93 -12.42
CA GLU A 271 -11.63 -29.89 -13.03
C GLU A 271 -12.42 -28.63 -12.60
N MET A 272 -12.51 -28.34 -11.29
CA MET A 272 -13.14 -27.10 -10.80
C MET A 272 -12.46 -25.83 -11.33
N PHE A 273 -11.12 -25.82 -11.43
CA PHE A 273 -10.39 -24.71 -12.04
C PHE A 273 -10.70 -24.55 -13.54
N PHE A 274 -10.83 -25.66 -14.27
CA PHE A 274 -11.18 -25.63 -15.70
C PHE A 274 -12.64 -25.24 -15.94
N GLU A 275 -13.56 -25.63 -15.05
CA GLU A 275 -14.97 -25.21 -15.11
C GLU A 275 -15.10 -23.68 -14.97
N ARG A 276 -14.46 -23.08 -13.95
CA ARG A 276 -14.52 -21.64 -13.68
C ARG A 276 -13.65 -20.81 -14.64
N TYR A 277 -12.42 -21.23 -14.90
CA TYR A 277 -11.40 -20.42 -15.61
C TYR A 277 -10.92 -21.01 -16.94
N GLY A 278 -11.47 -22.15 -17.40
CA GLY A 278 -11.05 -22.84 -18.62
C GLY A 278 -11.07 -21.99 -19.88
N ARG A 279 -11.97 -20.99 -19.95
CA ARG A 279 -12.00 -20.01 -21.04
C ARG A 279 -10.69 -19.22 -21.15
N LEU A 280 -10.10 -18.78 -20.04
CA LEU A 280 -8.82 -18.06 -20.02
C LEU A 280 -7.65 -18.93 -20.51
N LEU A 281 -7.76 -20.27 -20.38
CA LEU A 281 -6.79 -21.25 -20.83
C LEU A 281 -6.99 -21.66 -22.30
N ILE A 282 -8.23 -21.64 -22.80
CA ILE A 282 -8.58 -21.84 -24.22
C ILE A 282 -8.16 -20.61 -25.03
N ASP A 283 -8.51 -19.43 -24.53
CA ASP A 283 -8.28 -18.13 -25.17
C ASP A 283 -6.84 -17.61 -24.94
N LYS A 284 -5.92 -18.49 -24.49
CA LYS A 284 -4.47 -18.31 -24.29
C LYS A 284 -4.03 -17.18 -23.33
N ILE A 285 -4.95 -16.54 -22.61
CA ILE A 285 -4.67 -15.51 -21.58
C ILE A 285 -3.87 -16.10 -20.41
N LEU A 286 -4.18 -17.34 -20.03
CA LEU A 286 -3.51 -18.08 -18.98
C LEU A 286 -2.76 -19.29 -19.57
N LYS A 287 -1.49 -19.46 -19.18
CA LYS A 287 -0.65 -20.58 -19.58
C LYS A 287 -0.95 -21.81 -18.72
N LYS A 288 -1.05 -23.00 -19.35
CA LYS A 288 -1.35 -24.28 -18.66
C LYS A 288 -0.26 -24.63 -17.66
N GLU A 289 0.97 -24.28 -18.01
CA GLU A 289 2.19 -24.46 -17.21
C GLU A 289 2.11 -23.72 -15.87
N GLN A 290 1.42 -22.58 -15.81
CA GLN A 290 1.28 -21.74 -14.62
C GLN A 290 0.32 -22.32 -13.57
N VAL A 291 -0.46 -23.36 -13.91
CA VAL A 291 -1.52 -23.92 -13.04
C VAL A 291 -1.33 -25.43 -12.80
N TYR A 292 -1.04 -26.20 -13.86
CA TYR A 292 -1.04 -27.67 -13.81
C TYR A 292 -0.02 -28.33 -14.77
N GLY A 293 0.94 -27.55 -15.28
CA GLY A 293 2.11 -28.06 -16.01
C GLY A 293 3.41 -27.80 -15.25
N VAL A 294 4.54 -27.89 -15.95
CA VAL A 294 5.88 -27.61 -15.38
C VAL A 294 6.37 -26.27 -15.91
N MET A 295 6.57 -25.30 -15.01
CA MET A 295 7.14 -24.01 -15.38
C MET A 295 8.61 -24.09 -15.74
N SER A 296 9.04 -23.27 -16.71
CA SER A 296 10.43 -23.21 -17.13
C SER A 296 11.36 -22.85 -15.97
N LEU A 297 12.53 -23.51 -15.88
CA LEU A 297 13.53 -23.23 -14.85
C LEU A 297 13.94 -21.74 -14.84
N ARG A 298 13.98 -21.09 -16.00
CA ARG A 298 14.22 -19.64 -16.16
C ARG A 298 13.24 -18.80 -15.32
N HIS A 299 11.96 -19.14 -15.34
CA HIS A 299 10.92 -18.44 -14.59
C HIS A 299 10.98 -18.72 -13.09
N LEU A 300 11.21 -19.99 -12.70
CA LEU A 300 11.39 -20.37 -11.30
C LEU A 300 12.61 -19.68 -10.67
N CYS A 301 13.72 -19.60 -11.41
CA CYS A 301 14.90 -18.81 -11.02
C CYS A 301 14.57 -17.32 -10.89
N ARG A 302 13.78 -16.72 -11.80
CA ARG A 302 13.36 -15.32 -11.64
C ARG A 302 12.59 -15.10 -10.34
N CYS A 303 11.57 -15.90 -10.07
CA CYS A 303 10.78 -15.77 -8.84
C CYS A 303 11.72 -15.89 -7.63
N ARG A 304 12.52 -16.96 -7.56
CA ARG A 304 13.42 -17.19 -6.41
C ARG A 304 14.46 -16.09 -6.22
N ILE A 305 15.03 -15.52 -7.28
CA ILE A 305 15.95 -14.38 -7.18
C ILE A 305 15.20 -13.13 -6.70
N ARG A 306 14.02 -12.83 -7.26
CA ARG A 306 13.22 -11.67 -6.84
C ARG A 306 12.74 -11.78 -5.38
N ASP A 307 12.35 -12.97 -4.93
CA ASP A 307 11.94 -13.20 -3.55
C ASP A 307 13.11 -12.98 -2.56
N LEU A 308 14.32 -13.44 -2.92
CA LEU A 308 15.53 -13.19 -2.14
C LEU A 308 15.95 -11.70 -2.14
N LEU A 309 15.79 -10.98 -3.26
CA LEU A 309 16.03 -9.54 -3.28
C LEU A 309 14.97 -8.79 -2.47
N ARG A 310 13.69 -9.19 -2.56
CA ARG A 310 12.58 -8.62 -1.76
C ARG A 310 12.85 -8.77 -0.27
N SER A 311 13.26 -9.96 0.18
CA SER A 311 13.50 -10.25 1.59
C SER A 311 14.72 -9.54 2.20
N ASN A 312 15.55 -8.86 1.39
CA ASN A 312 16.74 -8.14 1.83
C ASN A 312 16.72 -6.64 1.46
N GLY A 313 15.57 -6.09 1.05
CA GLY A 313 15.45 -4.67 0.66
C GLY A 313 16.14 -4.30 -0.66
N GLN A 314 16.46 -5.27 -1.52
CA GLN A 314 17.31 -5.10 -2.70
C GLN A 314 16.55 -4.98 -4.04
N LEU A 315 15.29 -4.54 -4.03
CA LEU A 315 14.47 -4.36 -5.23
C LEU A 315 14.08 -2.88 -5.46
N PRO A 316 14.26 -2.32 -6.68
CA PRO A 316 14.85 -2.93 -7.87
C PRO A 316 16.39 -2.89 -7.87
N GLU A 317 17.02 -2.02 -7.08
CA GLU A 317 18.40 -1.55 -7.30
C GLU A 317 19.48 -2.64 -7.19
N GLY A 318 19.28 -3.62 -6.30
CA GLY A 318 20.20 -4.74 -6.14
C GLY A 318 20.34 -5.61 -7.40
N ILE A 319 19.37 -5.57 -8.33
CA ILE A 319 19.43 -6.31 -9.60
C ILE A 319 20.62 -5.85 -10.45
N ASP A 320 20.96 -4.56 -10.43
CA ASP A 320 22.09 -4.02 -11.21
C ASP A 320 23.45 -4.41 -10.60
N THR A 321 23.48 -4.78 -9.31
CA THR A 321 24.68 -5.32 -8.64
C THR A 321 24.97 -6.79 -9.01
N LEU A 322 23.95 -7.52 -9.49
CA LEU A 322 24.12 -8.91 -9.91
C LEU A 322 25.02 -8.98 -11.15
N ARG A 323 26.04 -9.86 -11.11
CA ARG A 323 26.99 -10.09 -12.22
C ARG A 323 26.35 -10.90 -13.36
N LEU A 324 25.29 -10.36 -13.95
CA LEU A 324 24.48 -10.97 -15.01
C LEU A 324 24.45 -10.08 -16.26
N PRO A 325 24.28 -10.63 -17.46
CA PRO A 325 24.00 -9.84 -18.66
C PRO A 325 22.76 -8.94 -18.47
N ARG A 326 22.82 -7.70 -18.97
CA ARG A 326 21.74 -6.68 -18.87
C ARG A 326 20.35 -7.19 -19.28
N ARG A 327 20.27 -8.16 -20.19
CA ARG A 327 19.01 -8.78 -20.60
C ARG A 327 18.40 -9.65 -19.49
N LEU A 328 19.21 -10.37 -18.72
CA LEU A 328 18.75 -11.11 -17.54
C LEU A 328 18.41 -10.17 -16.38
N GLN A 329 19.16 -9.08 -16.19
CA GLN A 329 18.82 -8.03 -15.21
C GLN A 329 17.41 -7.49 -15.49
N ARG A 330 17.12 -7.03 -16.72
CA ARG A 330 15.79 -6.57 -17.14
C ARG A 330 14.68 -7.62 -17.03
N TYR A 331 15.01 -8.90 -17.21
CA TYR A 331 14.07 -10.01 -17.03
C TYR A 331 13.69 -10.22 -15.56
N ILE A 332 14.67 -10.11 -14.65
CA ILE A 332 14.48 -10.15 -13.19
C ILE A 332 13.77 -8.87 -12.70
N ASP A 333 13.99 -7.74 -13.35
CA ASP A 333 13.33 -6.46 -13.10
C ASP A 333 11.97 -6.30 -13.82
N LEU A 334 11.40 -7.39 -14.34
CA LEU A 334 10.09 -7.44 -15.02
C LEU A 334 9.94 -6.61 -16.31
N MET A 335 10.93 -5.77 -16.65
CA MET A 335 10.93 -4.85 -17.80
C MET A 335 10.96 -5.55 -19.15
N GLU A 336 11.51 -6.77 -19.22
CA GLU A 336 11.60 -7.55 -20.44
C GLU A 336 11.12 -8.99 -20.20
N GLU A 337 10.39 -9.57 -21.15
CA GLU A 337 10.19 -11.03 -21.21
C GLU A 337 11.17 -11.63 -22.20
N ILE A 338 11.88 -12.68 -21.79
CA ILE A 338 12.76 -13.43 -22.69
C ILE A 338 11.97 -14.65 -23.15
N GLU A 339 11.55 -14.63 -24.40
CA GLU A 339 10.89 -15.76 -25.07
C GLU A 339 11.84 -16.98 -25.15
N GLY A 340 11.29 -18.18 -25.36
CA GLY A 340 12.10 -19.38 -25.63
C GLY A 340 12.67 -19.35 -27.05
N PRO A 341 13.52 -20.33 -27.44
CA PRO A 341 13.60 -20.68 -28.86
C PRO A 341 12.18 -21.02 -29.34
N GLU A 342 11.76 -20.41 -30.44
CA GLU A 342 10.34 -20.30 -30.77
C GLU A 342 9.70 -21.62 -31.21
N THR A 343 8.45 -21.84 -30.80
CA THR A 343 7.49 -22.54 -31.66
C THR A 343 6.99 -21.54 -32.70
N SER A 344 7.74 -21.39 -33.79
CA SER A 344 7.44 -20.46 -34.88
C SER A 344 6.22 -20.93 -35.70
N SER A 345 5.02 -20.68 -35.20
CA SER A 345 3.76 -20.80 -35.93
C SER A 345 3.21 -19.40 -36.19
N ASN A 346 3.26 -18.95 -37.45
CA ASN A 346 2.67 -17.69 -37.87
C ASN A 346 1.17 -17.67 -37.58
N ASP A 347 0.72 -16.73 -36.74
CA ASP A 347 -0.62 -16.15 -36.74
C ASP A 347 -0.52 -14.71 -36.21
N GLY A 348 -1.03 -13.74 -36.97
CA GLY A 348 -0.69 -12.32 -36.82
C GLY A 348 -1.22 -11.68 -35.53
N SER A 349 -0.34 -11.04 -34.76
CA SER A 349 -0.70 -10.21 -33.58
C SER A 349 0.38 -9.21 -33.17
N ASP A 350 1.09 -8.62 -34.14
CA ASP A 350 2.25 -7.75 -33.90
C ASP A 350 1.92 -6.41 -33.21
N ASP A 351 0.69 -5.92 -33.31
CA ASP A 351 0.25 -4.61 -32.76
C ASP A 351 0.55 -4.42 -31.26
N VAL A 352 0.59 -5.51 -30.48
CA VAL A 352 0.89 -5.48 -29.05
C VAL A 352 2.41 -5.48 -28.76
N LYS A 353 3.24 -6.07 -29.65
CA LYS A 353 4.68 -6.24 -29.41
C LYS A 353 5.48 -4.94 -29.57
N ASP A 354 5.00 -3.97 -30.35
CA ASP A 354 5.76 -2.74 -30.65
C ASP A 354 5.49 -1.56 -29.70
N LEU A 355 4.30 -1.47 -29.07
CA LEU A 355 3.99 -0.32 -28.20
C LEU A 355 4.84 -0.30 -26.91
N VAL A 356 5.14 -1.48 -26.35
CA VAL A 356 6.00 -1.62 -25.16
C VAL A 356 7.43 -1.10 -25.44
N LYS A 357 7.94 -1.28 -26.66
CA LYS A 357 9.25 -0.73 -27.09
C LYS A 357 9.20 0.81 -27.17
N GLN A 358 8.08 1.39 -27.61
CA GLN A 358 7.95 2.85 -27.74
C GLN A 358 7.94 3.57 -26.40
N VAL A 359 7.32 3.00 -25.36
CA VAL A 359 7.34 3.57 -24.00
C VAL A 359 8.78 3.61 -23.46
N ALA A 360 9.55 2.54 -23.68
CA ALA A 360 10.92 2.39 -23.19
C ALA A 360 11.98 3.30 -23.85
N MET A 361 11.63 4.09 -24.89
CA MET A 361 12.61 4.88 -25.66
C MET A 361 12.33 6.39 -25.78
N ARG A 362 11.29 6.93 -25.11
CA ARG A 362 11.00 8.38 -25.15
C ARG A 362 11.96 9.20 -24.28
N LYS A 363 13.07 9.65 -24.89
CA LYS A 363 13.91 10.74 -24.34
C LYS A 363 13.09 12.04 -24.20
N PRO A 364 13.32 12.87 -23.16
CA PRO A 364 12.59 14.12 -22.96
C PRO A 364 12.89 15.13 -24.08
N LYS A 365 11.86 15.60 -24.78
CA LYS A 365 11.96 16.77 -25.66
C LYS A 365 11.90 18.04 -24.81
N LYS A 366 12.80 18.99 -25.09
CA LYS A 366 12.74 20.33 -24.48
C LYS A 366 11.44 21.04 -24.92
N PRO A 367 10.76 21.79 -24.03
CA PRO A 367 9.56 22.53 -24.40
C PRO A 367 9.89 23.66 -25.39
N LEU A 368 9.11 23.79 -26.47
CA LEU A 368 9.08 25.02 -27.25
C LEU A 368 8.24 26.07 -26.49
N LYS A 369 8.67 27.32 -26.56
CA LYS A 369 7.85 28.46 -26.14
C LYS A 369 6.72 28.67 -27.14
N CYS A 370 5.48 28.82 -26.66
CA CYS A 370 4.42 29.55 -27.36
C CYS A 370 3.82 30.60 -26.41
N SER A 371 3.37 31.71 -26.98
CA SER A 371 2.91 32.88 -26.21
C SER A 371 1.49 32.69 -25.67
N ALA A 372 1.18 33.39 -24.58
CA ALA A 372 -0.20 33.70 -24.24
C ALA A 372 -0.83 34.61 -25.32
N ASN A 373 -2.11 34.40 -25.61
CA ASN A 373 -3.16 35.43 -25.55
C ASN A 373 -4.54 34.83 -25.84
N ASN A 374 -5.56 35.37 -25.17
CA ASN A 374 -7.00 35.36 -25.53
C ASN A 374 -7.69 34.00 -25.78
N LEU A 375 -8.49 33.54 -24.80
CA LEU A 375 -9.93 33.84 -24.82
C LEU A 375 -10.55 33.69 -23.41
N ALA A 376 -11.72 34.28 -23.21
CA ALA A 376 -12.53 34.18 -21.99
C ALA A 376 -13.90 33.55 -22.29
N SER A 377 -14.68 33.30 -21.23
CA SER A 377 -16.12 32.96 -21.23
C SER A 377 -16.59 31.80 -22.11
N ALA A 378 -16.80 30.64 -21.48
CA ALA A 378 -17.91 29.73 -21.78
C ALA A 378 -18.25 28.95 -20.49
N GLU A 379 -19.54 28.87 -20.14
CA GLU A 379 -20.04 28.17 -18.95
C GLU A 379 -20.47 26.73 -19.29
N ASP A 380 -20.66 25.93 -18.25
CA ASP A 380 -21.39 24.66 -18.17
C ASP A 380 -21.46 23.72 -19.40
N ASN A 381 -20.82 22.56 -19.23
CA ASN A 381 -21.51 21.26 -19.36
C ASN A 381 -20.69 20.15 -18.66
N GLN A 382 -20.97 19.90 -17.37
CA GLN A 382 -20.41 18.75 -16.67
C GLN A 382 -21.23 17.50 -16.95
N ASN A 383 -20.70 16.59 -17.77
CA ASN A 383 -21.22 15.23 -17.88
C ASN A 383 -20.06 14.23 -18.06
N VAL A 384 -19.39 13.94 -16.94
CA VAL A 384 -18.27 12.99 -16.87
C VAL A 384 -18.65 11.90 -15.88
N THR A 385 -18.99 10.72 -16.39
CA THR A 385 -19.39 9.57 -15.60
C THR A 385 -18.20 9.05 -14.78
N THR A 386 -18.23 9.24 -13.47
CA THR A 386 -17.25 8.65 -12.55
C THR A 386 -17.48 7.14 -12.41
N PRO A 387 -16.42 6.32 -12.32
CA PRO A 387 -16.58 4.89 -12.06
C PRO A 387 -17.03 4.67 -10.61
N VAL A 388 -18.19 4.05 -10.44
CA VAL A 388 -18.67 3.61 -9.11
C VAL A 388 -17.81 2.44 -8.64
N ILE A 389 -17.08 2.63 -7.55
CA ILE A 389 -16.33 1.55 -6.88
C ILE A 389 -17.28 0.88 -5.88
N THR A 390 -17.85 -0.26 -6.28
CA THR A 390 -18.63 -1.11 -5.37
C THR A 390 -17.70 -1.78 -4.36
N ILE A 391 -17.62 -1.24 -3.15
CA ILE A 391 -16.92 -1.88 -2.03
C ILE A 391 -17.84 -2.97 -1.47
N THR A 392 -17.58 -4.23 -1.82
CA THR A 392 -18.25 -5.38 -1.21
C THR A 392 -17.71 -5.62 0.19
N SER A 393 -18.47 -5.22 1.21
CA SER A 393 -18.30 -5.71 2.58
C SER A 393 -18.48 -7.23 2.60
N ALA A 394 -17.66 -7.95 3.36
CA ALA A 394 -17.90 -9.37 3.61
C ALA A 394 -19.15 -9.53 4.48
N ASP A 395 -20.11 -10.32 4.01
CA ASP A 395 -21.34 -10.60 4.73
C ASP A 395 -21.07 -11.31 6.07
N ARG A 396 -21.94 -11.05 7.05
CA ARG A 396 -22.03 -11.83 8.29
C ARG A 396 -23.33 -12.61 8.25
N ASP A 397 -23.20 -13.94 8.16
CA ASP A 397 -24.33 -14.84 8.38
C ASP A 397 -24.89 -14.63 9.80
N VAL A 398 -26.17 -14.37 9.90
CA VAL A 398 -26.94 -14.37 11.15
C VAL A 398 -28.26 -15.07 10.84
N ASP A 399 -28.47 -16.23 11.45
CA ASP A 399 -29.71 -17.00 11.29
C ASP A 399 -30.93 -16.18 11.75
N GLY A 400 -31.96 -16.12 10.90
CA GLY A 400 -33.18 -15.36 11.16
C GLY A 400 -34.29 -16.18 11.83
N MET A 401 -35.24 -15.48 12.45
CA MET A 401 -36.61 -15.95 12.66
C MET A 401 -37.57 -14.75 12.72
N ASP A 402 -38.76 -14.94 12.16
CA ASP A 402 -39.71 -13.87 11.83
C ASP A 402 -40.55 -13.36 13.03
N GLY A 403 -41.29 -12.26 12.86
CA GLY A 403 -42.51 -12.07 13.66
C GLY A 403 -43.08 -10.65 13.87
N ASN A 404 -43.60 -10.02 12.82
CA ASN A 404 -44.84 -9.21 12.84
C ASN A 404 -45.06 -7.97 13.75
N ASN A 405 -45.44 -6.89 13.04
CA ASN A 405 -46.60 -6.00 13.27
C ASN A 405 -46.57 -4.78 14.22
N ASP A 406 -46.93 -3.65 13.58
CA ASP A 406 -47.90 -2.63 13.98
C ASP A 406 -47.65 -1.62 15.12
N SER A 407 -47.30 -0.42 14.67
CA SER A 407 -48.20 0.76 14.65
C SER A 407 -48.65 1.44 15.97
N SER A 408 -48.50 2.77 15.92
CA SER A 408 -49.28 3.83 16.59
C SER A 408 -48.73 4.51 17.86
N HIS A 409 -49.30 5.70 18.11
CA HIS A 409 -48.97 6.66 19.16
C HIS A 409 -49.30 6.11 20.59
N ASN A 410 -48.91 6.70 21.73
CA ASN A 410 -48.93 8.13 22.02
C ASN A 410 -48.22 8.57 23.33
N HIS A 411 -47.99 9.89 23.43
CA HIS A 411 -47.76 10.76 24.60
C HIS A 411 -47.53 10.23 26.05
N ASN A 412 -46.47 10.80 26.65
CA ASN A 412 -46.42 11.54 27.94
C ASN A 412 -46.05 10.88 29.30
N SER A 413 -45.27 11.71 30.03
CA SER A 413 -45.22 11.90 31.50
C SER A 413 -44.31 11.01 32.37
N ASN A 414 -43.36 11.69 33.01
CA ASN A 414 -42.98 11.66 34.44
C ASN A 414 -43.29 10.37 35.24
N SER A 415 -42.34 9.82 36.00
CA SER A 415 -41.78 10.54 37.15
C SER A 415 -40.58 9.83 37.80
N SER A 416 -39.83 10.56 38.63
CA SER A 416 -38.64 10.09 39.34
C SER A 416 -38.85 10.01 40.86
N SER A 417 -38.74 8.84 41.48
CA SER A 417 -38.54 8.73 42.94
C SER A 417 -38.00 7.38 43.44
N THR A 418 -36.69 7.34 43.68
CA THR A 418 -36.03 6.83 44.91
C THR A 418 -36.44 5.49 45.56
N SER A 419 -35.46 4.57 45.60
CA SER A 419 -34.88 3.96 46.82
C SER A 419 -35.45 2.67 47.43
N SER A 420 -34.57 2.02 48.21
CA SER A 420 -34.72 0.76 48.99
C SER A 420 -34.84 -0.54 48.17
N GLY A 421 -34.36 -1.69 48.64
CA GLY A 421 -33.48 -1.90 49.80
C GLY A 421 -33.40 -3.35 50.32
N SER A 422 -32.24 -4.00 50.14
CA SER A 422 -31.67 -5.05 51.00
C SER A 422 -32.57 -6.07 51.74
N SER A 423 -32.54 -7.34 51.31
CA SER A 423 -32.42 -8.56 52.16
C SER A 423 -32.48 -9.81 51.24
N SER A 424 -31.64 -10.85 51.26
CA SER A 424 -30.77 -11.53 52.24
C SER A 424 -31.36 -12.84 52.82
N SER A 425 -31.07 -13.97 52.15
CA SER A 425 -31.02 -15.32 52.75
C SER A 425 -30.37 -16.28 51.73
N SER A 426 -29.18 -16.88 51.90
CA SER A 426 -28.64 -17.71 53.00
C SER A 426 -29.08 -19.18 52.94
N ASN A 427 -28.20 -20.05 52.43
CA ASN A 427 -27.89 -21.43 52.88
C ASN A 427 -27.50 -22.35 51.71
N SER A 428 -26.73 -23.44 51.89
CA SER A 428 -25.59 -23.76 52.77
C SER A 428 -25.15 -25.21 52.47
N ASN A 429 -23.93 -25.60 52.88
CA ASN A 429 -23.34 -26.95 52.74
C ASN A 429 -22.94 -27.32 51.29
N GLY A 430 -21.80 -27.98 51.00
CA GLY A 430 -20.84 -28.68 51.87
C GLY A 430 -21.18 -30.18 51.98
N ARG A 431 -20.24 -31.14 51.94
CA ARG A 431 -18.75 -31.17 52.06
C ARG A 431 -18.18 -32.17 51.01
N VAL A 432 -16.95 -32.06 50.49
CA VAL A 432 -15.60 -32.37 51.06
C VAL A 432 -15.46 -33.82 51.57
N SER A 433 -14.59 -34.67 51.00
CA SER A 433 -13.18 -35.05 51.40
C SER A 433 -12.66 -36.14 50.40
N ASN A 434 -11.39 -36.59 50.21
CA ASN A 434 -9.98 -36.23 50.58
C ASN A 434 -9.02 -36.97 49.58
N VAL A 435 -7.75 -36.57 49.26
CA VAL A 435 -6.43 -36.75 49.97
C VAL A 435 -6.10 -38.25 50.29
N SER A 436 -4.95 -38.88 49.97
CA SER A 436 -3.53 -38.49 49.63
C SER A 436 -2.79 -39.58 48.75
N VAL A 437 -1.89 -39.31 47.77
CA VAL A 437 -0.42 -38.93 47.70
C VAL A 437 0.60 -40.12 47.65
N THR A 438 1.76 -39.95 46.95
CA THR A 438 2.92 -40.88 46.67
C THR A 438 2.67 -42.02 45.63
N GLY A 439 3.62 -42.54 44.82
CA GLY A 439 5.04 -42.20 44.49
C GLY A 439 6.04 -43.39 44.68
N GLY A 440 7.03 -43.73 43.84
CA GLY A 440 7.48 -43.27 42.50
C GLY A 440 8.85 -43.90 42.06
N GLY A 441 9.25 -43.79 40.77
CA GLY A 441 10.53 -44.32 40.18
C GLY A 441 10.41 -45.67 39.40
N ASP A 442 11.32 -46.11 38.52
CA ASP A 442 12.50 -45.49 37.87
C ASP A 442 13.01 -46.36 36.66
N THR A 443 14.05 -45.91 35.90
CA THR A 443 14.76 -46.55 34.74
C THR A 443 13.98 -46.66 33.42
N ALA A 444 14.56 -46.57 32.21
CA ALA A 444 15.81 -46.03 31.62
C ALA A 444 15.55 -45.82 30.10
N GLY A 445 16.27 -45.08 29.26
CA GLY A 445 17.51 -44.29 29.40
C GLY A 445 18.28 -44.31 28.06
N ILE A 446 18.62 -43.15 27.48
CA ILE A 446 19.66 -42.93 26.43
C ILE A 446 19.90 -41.42 26.30
N VAL A 447 21.15 -41.02 26.09
CA VAL A 447 21.63 -39.63 25.95
C VAL A 447 22.16 -39.40 24.54
N LEU A 448 22.02 -38.19 23.99
CA LEU A 448 23.00 -37.60 23.06
C LEU A 448 22.81 -36.08 22.92
N ASP A 449 23.93 -35.35 22.83
CA ASP A 449 23.99 -33.91 23.05
C ASP A 449 23.91 -33.04 21.78
N LYS A 450 23.75 -31.74 22.04
CA LYS A 450 24.09 -30.61 21.16
C LYS A 450 25.18 -29.76 21.85
N PRO A 451 25.89 -28.86 21.14
CA PRO A 451 26.29 -28.87 19.74
C PRO A 451 27.83 -28.70 19.60
N LEU A 452 28.36 -28.62 18.37
CA LEU A 452 29.65 -27.98 18.12
C LEU A 452 29.60 -27.07 16.88
N THR A 453 30.06 -25.83 17.08
CA THR A 453 30.38 -24.84 16.05
C THR A 453 31.89 -24.76 15.87
N ILE A 454 32.32 -24.48 14.64
CA ILE A 454 33.58 -23.78 14.31
C ILE A 454 33.21 -22.71 13.28
#